data_AF-A0A645ALN9-F1
#
_entry.id   AF-A0A645ALN9-F1
#
_cell.length_a   1.000
_cell.length_b   1.000
_cell.length_c   1.000
_cell.angle_alpha   90.00
_cell.angle_beta   90.00
_cell.angle_gamma   90.00
#
_symmetry.space_group_name_H-M   'P 1'
#
loop_
_entity.id
_entity.type
_entity.pdbx_description
1 polymer ?
#
loop_
_entity_poly.entity_id
_entity_poly.type
_entity_poly.pdbx_seq_one_letter_code
_entity_poly.pdbx_strand_id
1 'polypeptide(L)'
;MQGNYDSLQCMAPCSDEIYASEEYVKKMVESISNNQVSIDSIPRCPHCGNYLIPNLRCDDTFVEKPHMKNEEKYRDFLRKNIDKNILFLELGVGYNTPVIIRYPFEQMTYNLNNATLVRVNKGMVSVSKEIEDKSILIDEDINKVLQDVIENMN
;
A
#
# COMPACT_ATOMS: atom_id res chain seq x y z
N MET A 1 -2.39 -2.55 4.21
CA MET A 1 -2.95 -1.18 4.39
C MET A 1 -4.02 -0.85 3.35
N GLN A 2 -3.80 -1.15 2.06
CA GLN A 2 -4.76 -0.86 0.97
C GLN A 2 -5.56 -2.05 0.44
N GLY A 3 -5.32 -3.25 0.98
CA GLY A 3 -5.85 -4.49 0.42
C GLY A 3 -4.89 -5.14 -0.58
N ASN A 4 -5.37 -6.17 -1.28
CA ASN A 4 -4.61 -6.93 -2.27
C ASN A 4 -5.54 -7.56 -3.31
N TYR A 5 -5.11 -7.62 -4.58
CA TYR A 5 -5.85 -8.27 -5.67
C TYR A 5 -5.83 -9.80 -5.60
N ASP A 6 -4.92 -10.38 -4.82
CA ASP A 6 -4.89 -11.83 -4.55
C ASP A 6 -6.01 -12.30 -3.60
N SER A 7 -6.80 -11.35 -3.09
CA SER A 7 -7.79 -11.58 -2.04
C SER A 7 -9.14 -10.98 -2.43
N LEU A 8 -10.20 -11.68 -2.06
CA LEU A 8 -11.59 -11.23 -2.16
C LEU A 8 -12.20 -11.05 -0.77
N GLN A 9 -13.21 -10.20 -0.66
CA GLN A 9 -14.03 -9.99 0.54
C GLN A 9 -15.52 -10.04 0.19
N CYS A 10 -16.37 -10.24 1.20
CA CYS A 10 -17.80 -10.03 1.04
C CYS A 10 -18.11 -8.55 0.72
N MET A 11 -18.99 -8.29 -0.25
CA MET A 11 -19.43 -6.93 -0.59
C MET A 11 -20.25 -6.27 0.55
N ALA A 12 -20.96 -7.05 1.36
CA ALA A 12 -21.75 -6.58 2.52
C ALA A 12 -20.99 -6.61 3.87
N PRO A 13 -19.65 -6.62 3.85
CA PRO A 13 -18.74 -7.14 4.90
C PRO A 13 -19.38 -7.91 6.07
N CYS A 14 -20.04 -9.06 5.78
CA CYS A 14 -20.73 -9.83 6.82
C CYS A 14 -19.79 -10.56 7.81
N SER A 15 -18.49 -10.62 7.50
CA SER A 15 -17.45 -11.18 8.35
C SER A 15 -16.09 -10.53 8.02
N ASP A 16 -15.09 -10.75 8.88
CA ASP A 16 -13.71 -10.30 8.67
C ASP A 16 -12.88 -11.24 7.76
N GLU A 17 -13.53 -12.21 7.10
CA GLU A 17 -12.85 -13.19 6.26
C GLU A 17 -12.47 -12.64 4.88
N ILE A 18 -11.33 -13.12 4.38
CA ILE A 18 -10.89 -12.91 3.00
C ILE A 18 -10.65 -14.26 2.33
N TYR A 19 -10.83 -14.28 1.01
CA TYR A 19 -10.77 -15.50 0.20
C TYR A 19 -9.70 -15.35 -0.89
N ALA A 20 -8.87 -16.37 -1.11
CA ALA A 20 -7.90 -16.35 -2.21
C ALA A 20 -8.61 -16.20 -3.56
N SER A 21 -8.17 -15.25 -4.39
CA SER A 21 -8.87 -14.88 -5.61
C SER A 21 -8.58 -15.82 -6.80
N GLU A 22 -7.44 -16.51 -6.79
CA GLU A 22 -6.91 -17.23 -7.96
C GLU A 22 -7.93 -18.14 -8.66
N GLU A 23 -8.54 -19.08 -7.92
CA GLU A 23 -9.47 -20.05 -8.48
C GLU A 23 -10.78 -19.41 -8.96
N TYR A 24 -11.22 -18.33 -8.31
CA TYR A 24 -12.40 -17.58 -8.75
C TYR A 24 -12.10 -16.79 -10.03
N VAL A 25 -10.93 -16.16 -10.11
CA VAL A 25 -10.49 -15.41 -11.28
C VAL A 25 -10.31 -16.33 -12.48
N LYS A 26 -9.70 -17.52 -12.31
CA LYS A 26 -9.58 -18.51 -13.39
C LYS A 26 -10.96 -18.89 -13.96
N LYS A 27 -11.93 -19.21 -13.11
CA LYS A 27 -13.31 -19.52 -13.52
C LYS A 27 -13.98 -18.36 -14.26
N MET A 28 -13.80 -17.13 -13.78
CA MET A 28 -14.32 -15.94 -14.46
C MET A 28 -13.69 -15.79 -15.84
N VAL A 29 -12.37 -15.93 -15.95
CA VAL A 29 -11.62 -15.83 -17.22
C VAL A 29 -12.06 -16.87 -18.24
N GLU A 30 -12.26 -18.13 -17.82
CA GLU A 30 -12.76 -19.21 -18.67
C GLU A 30 -14.17 -18.93 -19.22
N SER A 31 -14.96 -18.11 -18.53
CA SER A 31 -16.33 -17.75 -18.92
C SER A 31 -16.42 -16.50 -19.80
N ILE A 32 -15.30 -15.84 -20.13
CA ILE A 32 -15.32 -14.57 -20.85
C ILE A 32 -15.85 -14.75 -22.28
N SER A 33 -16.89 -14.00 -22.63
CA SER A 33 -17.39 -13.86 -24.00
C SER A 33 -17.91 -12.44 -24.22
N ASN A 34 -17.62 -11.84 -25.38
CA ASN A 34 -18.02 -10.46 -25.72
C ASN A 34 -17.70 -9.43 -24.62
N ASN A 35 -16.51 -9.52 -24.01
CA ASN A 35 -16.06 -8.67 -22.89
C ASN A 35 -16.93 -8.76 -21.62
N GLN A 36 -17.63 -9.87 -21.41
CA GLN A 36 -18.45 -10.13 -20.23
C GLN A 36 -18.11 -11.50 -19.64
N VAL A 37 -18.25 -11.63 -18.32
CA VAL A 37 -18.17 -12.92 -17.61
C VAL A 37 -19.58 -13.51 -17.43
N SER A 38 -19.69 -14.82 -17.31
CA SER A 38 -20.97 -15.46 -16.96
C SER A 38 -21.40 -15.07 -15.54
N ILE A 39 -22.69 -14.85 -15.31
CA ILE A 39 -23.22 -14.57 -13.97
C ILE A 39 -22.95 -15.71 -12.98
N ASP A 40 -22.93 -16.95 -13.48
CA ASP A 40 -22.70 -18.16 -12.68
C ASP A 40 -21.22 -18.33 -12.27
N SER A 41 -20.30 -17.62 -12.93
CA SER A 41 -18.87 -17.63 -12.56
C SER A 41 -18.53 -16.56 -11.51
N ILE A 42 -19.45 -15.64 -11.21
CA ILE A 42 -19.23 -14.59 -10.21
C ILE A 42 -19.27 -15.19 -8.80
N PRO A 43 -18.21 -15.03 -8.00
CA PRO A 43 -18.08 -15.67 -6.70
C PRO A 43 -19.09 -15.14 -5.66
N ARG A 44 -19.52 -16.03 -4.77
CA ARG A 44 -20.51 -15.77 -3.72
C ARG A 44 -19.92 -16.03 -2.33
N CYS A 45 -20.29 -15.19 -1.38
CA CYS A 45 -19.91 -15.31 0.03
C CYS A 45 -20.59 -16.55 0.63
N PRO A 46 -19.85 -17.46 1.26
CA PRO A 46 -20.42 -18.67 1.86
C PRO A 46 -21.32 -18.38 3.08
N HIS A 47 -21.17 -17.21 3.71
CA HIS A 47 -21.94 -16.85 4.90
C HIS A 47 -23.30 -16.23 4.59
N CYS A 48 -23.39 -15.36 3.58
CA CYS A 48 -24.60 -14.57 3.32
C CYS A 48 -25.09 -14.61 1.86
N GLY A 49 -24.37 -15.27 0.95
CA GLY A 49 -24.76 -15.37 -0.46
C GLY A 49 -24.60 -14.07 -1.28
N ASN A 50 -24.11 -12.97 -0.70
CA ASN A 50 -23.71 -11.79 -1.47
C ASN A 50 -22.50 -12.07 -2.36
N TYR A 51 -22.20 -11.18 -3.31
CA TYR A 51 -21.01 -11.32 -4.14
C TYR A 51 -19.72 -11.14 -3.33
N LEU A 52 -18.67 -11.85 -3.77
CA LEU A 52 -17.31 -11.54 -3.37
C LEU A 52 -16.71 -10.52 -4.34
N ILE A 53 -16.03 -9.51 -3.81
CA ILE A 53 -15.36 -8.43 -4.55
C ILE A 53 -13.87 -8.40 -4.19
N PRO A 54 -12.98 -7.81 -5.01
CA PRO A 54 -11.59 -7.58 -4.63
C PRO A 54 -11.50 -6.91 -3.25
N ASN A 55 -10.64 -7.44 -2.39
CA ASN A 55 -10.42 -6.88 -1.06
C ASN A 55 -9.47 -5.69 -1.15
N LEU A 56 -10.03 -4.54 -1.50
CA LEU A 56 -9.34 -3.27 -1.70
C LEU A 56 -10.00 -2.17 -0.90
N ARG A 57 -9.21 -1.21 -0.42
CA ARG A 57 -9.74 -0.03 0.29
C ARG A 57 -10.31 0.97 -0.73
N CYS A 58 -11.58 0.82 -1.06
CA CYS A 58 -12.33 1.74 -1.93
C CYS A 58 -13.36 2.60 -1.18
N ASP A 59 -13.91 2.10 -0.07
CA ASP A 59 -14.93 2.74 0.75
C ASP A 59 -14.91 2.17 2.19
N ASP A 60 -15.95 2.49 2.97
CA ASP A 60 -16.11 2.08 4.37
C ASP A 60 -16.43 0.58 4.55
N THR A 61 -16.56 -0.18 3.46
CA THR A 61 -16.84 -1.63 3.51
C THR A 61 -15.58 -2.49 3.49
N PHE A 62 -14.39 -1.89 3.41
CA PHE A 62 -13.13 -2.63 3.31
C PHE A 62 -12.87 -3.52 4.54
N VAL A 63 -12.72 -4.83 4.30
CA VAL A 63 -12.36 -5.80 5.34
C VAL A 63 -10.86 -5.69 5.63
N GLU A 64 -10.51 -4.91 6.65
CA GLU A 64 -9.12 -4.52 6.91
C GLU A 64 -8.37 -5.41 7.89
N LYS A 65 -9.08 -6.09 8.80
CA LYS A 65 -8.49 -6.84 9.91
C LYS A 65 -7.43 -7.88 9.48
N PRO A 66 -7.59 -8.64 8.38
CA PRO A 66 -6.55 -9.55 7.90
C PRO A 66 -5.22 -8.85 7.57
N HIS A 67 -5.24 -7.55 7.22
CA HIS A 67 -4.08 -6.74 6.88
C HIS A 67 -3.38 -6.10 8.09
N MET A 68 -4.02 -6.12 9.27
CA MET A 68 -3.50 -5.45 10.46
C MET A 68 -2.45 -6.27 11.23
N LYS A 69 -2.18 -7.52 10.79
CA LYS A 69 -1.23 -8.44 11.46
C LYS A 69 0.18 -7.88 11.67
N ASN A 70 0.61 -6.95 10.83
CA ASN A 70 1.94 -6.34 10.91
C ASN A 70 1.92 -4.88 11.40
N GLU A 71 0.74 -4.34 11.73
CA GLU A 71 0.63 -2.95 12.21
C GLU A 71 1.41 -2.76 13.51
N GLU A 72 1.24 -3.67 14.47
CA GLU A 72 1.95 -3.62 15.74
C GLU A 72 3.48 -3.75 15.53
N LYS A 73 3.91 -4.65 14.65
CA LYS A 73 5.34 -4.80 14.32
C LYS A 73 5.94 -3.53 13.73
N TYR A 74 5.20 -2.85 12.86
CA TYR A 74 5.61 -1.56 12.30
C TYR A 74 5.72 -0.48 13.40
N ARG A 75 4.71 -0.36 14.27
CA ARG A 75 4.72 0.57 15.41
C ARG A 75 5.87 0.27 16.37
N ASP A 76 6.14 -0.99 16.65
CA ASP A 76 7.24 -1.42 17.53
C ASP A 76 8.61 -1.17 16.90
N PHE A 77 8.76 -1.34 15.59
CA PHE A 77 9.97 -0.97 14.88
C PHE A 77 10.26 0.52 15.05
N LEU A 78 9.25 1.39 14.87
CA LEU A 78 9.42 2.82 15.07
C LEU A 78 9.81 3.16 16.52
N ARG A 79 9.06 2.63 17.50
CA ARG A 79 9.32 2.88 18.93
C ARG A 79 10.74 2.50 19.35
N LYS A 80 11.25 1.36 18.86
CA LYS A 80 12.60 0.86 19.20
C LYS A 80 13.75 1.64 18.56
N ASN A 81 13.46 2.48 17.57
CA ASN A 81 14.47 3.19 16.80
C ASN A 81 14.34 4.71 16.85
N ILE A 82 13.36 5.24 17.61
CA ILE A 82 12.99 6.66 17.62
C ILE A 82 14.15 7.62 17.96
N ASP A 83 15.09 7.18 18.79
CA ASP A 83 16.26 7.96 19.22
C ASP A 83 17.50 7.72 18.33
N LYS A 84 17.41 6.84 17.33
CA LYS A 84 18.52 6.53 16.40
C LYS A 84 18.45 7.42 15.16
N ASN A 85 19.45 7.32 14.29
CA ASN A 85 19.38 7.88 12.94
C ASN A 85 18.40 7.06 12.09
N ILE A 86 17.28 7.65 11.71
CA ILE A 86 16.24 7.00 10.90
C ILE A 86 16.25 7.60 9.50
N LEU A 87 16.28 6.72 8.50
CA LEU A 87 16.00 7.08 7.12
C LEU A 87 14.57 6.66 6.76
N PHE A 88 13.74 7.63 6.41
CA PHE A 88 12.45 7.40 5.77
C PHE A 88 12.66 7.40 4.26
N LEU A 89 12.75 6.21 3.66
CA LEU A 89 12.88 6.05 2.20
C LEU A 89 11.50 5.90 1.56
N GLU A 90 11.11 6.88 0.76
CA GLU A 90 9.86 6.90 0.01
C GLU A 90 10.13 6.71 -1.49
N LEU A 91 9.56 5.65 -2.08
CA LEU A 91 9.74 5.30 -3.49
C LEU A 91 8.38 5.35 -4.22
N GLY A 92 8.21 6.29 -5.16
CA GLY A 92 7.04 6.33 -6.04
C GLY A 92 5.70 6.65 -5.38
N VAL A 93 5.69 7.27 -4.19
CA VAL A 93 4.45 7.60 -3.47
C VAL A 93 3.94 8.96 -3.92
N GLY A 94 2.81 8.96 -4.64
CA GLY A 94 2.10 10.18 -5.07
C GLY A 94 1.02 10.65 -4.08
N TYR A 95 0.07 11.44 -4.59
CA TYR A 95 -1.02 12.05 -3.81
C TYR A 95 -2.36 11.31 -3.91
N ASN A 96 -2.40 10.09 -4.43
CA ASN A 96 -3.66 9.31 -4.48
C ASN A 96 -4.15 8.93 -3.08
N THR A 97 -3.24 8.51 -2.19
CA THR A 97 -3.54 8.17 -0.78
C THR A 97 -2.41 8.62 0.15
N PRO A 98 -2.16 9.94 0.24
CA PRO A 98 -0.97 10.48 0.91
C PRO A 98 -0.98 10.23 2.42
N VAL A 99 -2.15 10.00 3.01
CA VAL A 99 -2.34 9.68 4.43
C VAL A 99 -1.70 8.37 4.87
N ILE A 100 -1.29 7.50 3.93
CA ILE A 100 -0.76 6.16 4.26
C ILE A 100 0.74 6.17 4.49
N ILE A 101 1.49 6.89 3.66
CA ILE A 101 2.96 6.93 3.72
C ILE A 101 3.45 8.38 3.71
N ARG A 102 3.04 9.16 2.71
CA ARG A 102 3.59 10.50 2.44
C ARG A 102 3.49 11.43 3.65
N TYR A 103 2.27 11.69 4.14
CA TYR A 103 2.07 12.58 5.28
C TYR A 103 2.63 12.00 6.59
N PRO A 104 2.45 10.71 6.92
CA PRO A 104 3.11 10.13 8.09
C PRO A 104 4.63 10.27 8.08
N PHE A 105 5.30 10.03 6.95
CA PHE A 105 6.75 10.16 6.84
C PHE A 105 7.20 11.61 7.01
N GLU A 106 6.48 12.57 6.42
CA GLU A 106 6.75 14.00 6.61
C GLU A 106 6.56 14.42 8.07
N GLN A 107 5.47 14.01 8.71
CA GLN A 107 5.22 14.28 10.13
C GLN A 107 6.29 13.67 11.04
N MET A 108 6.71 12.43 10.78
CA MET A 108 7.77 11.80 11.57
C MET A 108 9.11 12.49 11.35
N THR A 109 9.42 12.87 10.10
CA THR A 109 10.65 13.62 9.77
C THR A 109 10.66 14.97 10.47
N TYR A 110 9.52 15.66 10.54
CA TYR A 110 9.40 16.92 11.27
C TYR A 110 9.66 16.74 12.77
N ASN A 111 9.01 15.75 13.40
CA ASN A 111 9.03 15.60 14.86
C ASN A 111 10.32 14.95 15.41
N LEU A 112 11.04 14.16 14.61
CA LEU A 112 12.18 13.38 15.08
C LEU A 112 13.50 14.08 14.78
N ASN A 113 14.29 14.38 15.81
CA ASN A 113 15.56 15.11 15.65
C ASN A 113 16.50 14.45 14.63
N ASN A 114 16.66 13.12 14.72
CA ASN A 114 17.60 12.35 13.92
C ASN A 114 16.91 11.58 12.78
N ALA A 115 16.09 12.27 11.99
CA ALA A 115 15.38 11.69 10.85
C ALA A 115 15.70 12.41 9.55
N THR A 116 15.87 11.63 8.48
CA THR A 116 16.01 12.13 7.11
C THR A 116 14.95 11.48 6.24
N LEU A 117 14.27 12.27 5.40
CA LEU A 117 13.38 11.77 4.35
C LEU A 117 14.16 11.71 3.03
N VAL A 118 14.24 10.55 2.39
CA VAL A 118 14.66 10.44 0.98
C VAL A 118 13.43 10.13 0.15
N ARG A 119 13.09 10.99 -0.81
CA ARG A 119 11.96 10.83 -1.70
C ARG A 119 12.43 10.66 -3.13
N VAL A 120 12.11 9.51 -3.73
CA VAL A 120 12.35 9.22 -5.14
C VAL A 120 11.02 9.15 -5.86
N ASN A 121 10.69 10.19 -6.63
CA ASN A 121 9.43 10.20 -7.37
C ASN A 121 9.43 11.20 -8.54
N LYS A 122 9.57 10.68 -9.76
CA LYS A 122 9.63 11.49 -10.98
C LYS A 122 8.44 12.44 -11.14
N GLY A 123 8.72 13.74 -11.19
CA GLY A 123 7.76 14.84 -11.29
C GLY A 123 7.03 15.20 -10.00
N MET A 124 7.31 14.53 -8.87
CA MET A 124 6.48 14.62 -7.64
C MET A 124 7.28 14.64 -6.33
N VAL A 125 8.47 15.27 -6.31
CA VAL A 125 9.38 15.24 -5.16
C VAL A 125 9.21 16.33 -4.10
N SER A 126 8.20 17.20 -4.14
CA SER A 126 8.08 18.31 -3.17
C SER A 126 7.87 17.86 -1.72
N VAL A 127 8.38 18.63 -0.74
CA VAL A 127 8.11 18.53 0.70
C VAL A 127 7.70 19.89 1.27
N SER A 128 7.21 19.92 2.51
CA SER A 128 6.96 21.18 3.22
C SER A 128 8.27 21.85 3.64
N LYS A 129 8.25 23.18 3.80
CA LYS A 129 9.45 23.98 4.10
C LYS A 129 10.10 23.59 5.42
N GLU A 130 9.31 23.11 6.37
CA GLU A 130 9.72 22.74 7.72
C GLU A 130 10.63 21.51 7.78
N ILE A 131 10.71 20.73 6.70
CA ILE A 131 11.55 19.53 6.62
C ILE A 131 12.50 19.56 5.41
N GLU A 132 12.61 20.70 4.72
CA GLU A 132 13.42 20.84 3.51
C GLU A 132 14.90 20.54 3.79
N ASP A 133 15.42 21.01 4.93
CA ASP A 133 16.78 20.76 5.42
C ASP A 133 17.01 19.30 5.88
N LYS A 134 15.94 18.54 6.08
CA LYS A 134 15.94 17.13 6.50
C LYS A 134 15.52 16.18 5.38
N SER A 135 15.43 16.69 4.15
CA SER A 135 14.92 15.94 3.00
C SER A 135 15.92 15.89 1.85
N ILE A 136 15.98 14.74 1.19
CA ILE A 136 16.71 14.52 -0.06
C ILE A 136 15.68 14.17 -1.12
N LEU A 137 15.58 15.00 -2.14
CA LEU A 137 14.55 14.94 -3.17
C LEU A 137 15.18 14.50 -4.50
N ILE A 138 14.79 13.33 -5.01
CA ILE A 138 15.36 12.73 -6.22
C ILE A 138 14.26 12.62 -7.28
N ASP A 139 14.27 13.58 -8.20
CA ASP A 139 13.32 13.65 -9.32
C ASP A 139 13.81 12.79 -10.49
N GLU A 140 13.70 11.47 -10.35
CA GLU A 140 14.15 10.52 -11.36
C GLU A 140 13.36 9.20 -11.31
N ASP A 141 13.48 8.41 -12.37
CA ASP A 141 13.06 7.02 -12.42
C ASP A 141 13.65 6.18 -11.28
N ILE A 142 12.79 5.46 -10.55
CA ILE A 142 13.19 4.66 -9.37
C ILE A 142 14.19 3.58 -9.74
N ASN A 143 14.01 2.90 -10.88
CA ASN A 143 14.91 1.82 -11.28
C ASN A 143 16.31 2.36 -11.54
N LYS A 144 16.43 3.50 -12.23
CA LYS A 144 17.72 4.17 -12.42
C LYS A 144 18.38 4.52 -11.09
N VAL A 145 17.66 5.16 -10.17
CA VAL A 145 18.20 5.54 -8.85
C VAL A 145 18.68 4.31 -8.06
N LEU A 146 17.92 3.21 -8.08
CA LEU A 146 18.32 1.98 -7.41
C LEU A 146 19.57 1.34 -8.04
N GLN A 147 19.70 1.36 -9.37
CA GLN A 147 20.91 0.88 -10.05
C GLN A 147 22.12 1.74 -9.69
N ASP A 148 21.99 3.07 -9.76
CA ASP A 148 23.06 4.00 -9.38
C ASP A 148 23.52 3.75 -7.93
N VAL A 149 22.58 3.53 -7.00
CA VAL A 149 22.91 3.20 -5.60
C VAL A 149 23.66 1.86 -5.50
N ILE A 150 23.20 0.81 -6.18
CA ILE A 150 23.84 -0.52 -6.15
C ILE A 150 25.25 -0.45 -6.75
N GLU A 151 25.44 0.26 -7.85
CA GLU A 151 26.76 0.44 -8.48
C GLU A 151 27.75 1.17 -7.57
N ASN A 152 27.28 2.18 -6.82
CA ASN A 152 28.10 2.96 -5.89
C ASN A 152 28.25 2.33 -4.49
N MET A 153 27.58 1.20 -4.22
CA MET A 153 27.74 0.44 -2.97
C MET A 153 28.86 -0.62 -3.03
N ASN A 154 29.38 -0.90 -4.22
CA ASN A 154 30.52 -1.81 -4.46
C ASN A 154 31.84 -1.05 -4.57
#